data_AF-A0A970RV56-F1
#
_entry.id   AF-A0A970RV56-F1
#
_cell.length_a   1.000
_cell.length_b   1.000
_cell.length_c   1.000
_cell.angle_alpha   90.00
_cell.angle_beta   90.00
_cell.angle_gamma   90.00
#
_symmetry.space_group_name_H-M   'P 1'
#
loop_
_entity.id
_entity.type
_entity.pdbx_description
1 polymer ?
#
loop_
_entity_poly.entity_id
_entity_poly.type
_entity_poly.pdbx_seq_one_letter_code
_entity_poly.pdbx_strand_id
1 'polypeptide(L)'
;MLKSAPRILAIVLLVAIAVLMAIAGGDGFTKLFKDVEANDGNGGDTPPPAQNIEDEPIIVEPPVNSSRFPKQPSRSDTFLYEQSIAVNAALKLEATHQTNKGILLVVSGAPTDGDFTVERQSVTVINMSEGGTLNSCLTLSCDSPTQYVTSQLTTEGLAVAVKDDKKCYLFIVDYELKSGRQTELDALSGAKIFPLSAGFMLLAERAQSAVHLIKNGEVEKTAFIPSGNVLEIIEMRSNFIIFINGINGYSVISLDKDLTGYSNISVPGKTALKVMPATEGGAQKFLVVEHTGSEVYVAKHSATFRESDCERVYAGKGGGADIYQNGSTIFLLLKGEKPRVILLDMNLDLVASNSSLYDDIKDIYFCEGYGGGYLMLIKEKSGDKLRLTDIRNDGAIAESTINISANSANFIINLNGTVSVIYSSAKDPSRIHIAGIDL
;
A
#
# COMPACT_ATOMS: atom_id res chain seq x y z
N MET A 1 54.94 -20.31 -0.11
CA MET A 1 54.13 -20.77 -1.26
C MET A 1 52.67 -20.37 -1.02
N LEU A 2 51.94 -19.98 -2.06
CA LEU A 2 50.58 -19.41 -2.08
C LEU A 2 50.42 -17.93 -1.66
N LYS A 3 50.84 -16.99 -2.53
CA LYS A 3 50.37 -15.59 -2.56
C LYS A 3 49.80 -15.13 -3.92
N SER A 4 49.64 -16.05 -4.87
CA SER A 4 49.24 -15.76 -6.25
C SER A 4 47.89 -16.34 -6.69
N ALA A 5 47.21 -17.14 -5.85
CA ALA A 5 45.95 -17.80 -6.19
C ALA A 5 44.80 -16.86 -6.59
N PRO A 6 44.57 -15.68 -5.94
CA PRO A 6 43.44 -14.81 -6.31
C PRO A 6 43.65 -14.12 -7.67
N ARG A 7 44.91 -13.81 -8.02
CA ARG A 7 45.24 -13.14 -9.28
C ARG A 7 45.16 -14.09 -10.47
N ILE A 8 45.51 -15.36 -10.30
CA ILE A 8 45.37 -16.37 -11.34
C ILE A 8 43.88 -16.62 -11.64
N LEU A 9 43.03 -16.69 -10.60
CA LEU A 9 41.59 -16.88 -10.79
C LEU A 9 40.92 -15.71 -11.53
N ALA A 10 41.31 -14.48 -11.21
CA ALA A 10 40.81 -13.28 -11.90
C ALA A 10 41.24 -13.22 -13.38
N ILE A 11 42.47 -13.65 -13.69
CA ILE A 11 42.96 -13.72 -15.07
C ILE A 11 42.24 -14.83 -15.85
N VAL A 12 42.00 -16.00 -15.24
CA VAL A 12 41.24 -17.09 -15.88
C VAL A 12 39.80 -16.65 -16.17
N LEU A 13 39.16 -15.90 -15.26
CA LEU A 13 37.80 -15.40 -15.47
C LEU A 13 37.73 -14.36 -16.60
N LEU A 14 38.71 -13.44 -16.68
CA LEU A 14 38.78 -12.45 -17.76
C LEU A 14 39.07 -13.10 -19.12
N VAL A 15 39.92 -14.13 -19.16
CA VAL A 15 40.18 -14.91 -20.38
C VAL A 15 38.92 -15.68 -20.80
N ALA A 16 38.16 -16.26 -19.87
CA ALA A 16 36.91 -16.96 -20.18
C ALA A 16 35.84 -16.02 -20.77
N ILE A 17 35.71 -14.79 -20.23
CA ILE A 17 34.80 -13.76 -20.76
C ILE A 17 35.26 -13.31 -22.15
N ALA A 18 36.56 -13.09 -22.37
CA ALA A 18 37.09 -12.72 -23.67
C ALA A 18 36.92 -13.82 -24.72
N VAL A 19 37.08 -15.09 -24.34
CA VAL A 19 36.82 -16.25 -25.22
C VAL A 19 35.34 -16.38 -25.54
N LEU A 20 34.43 -16.19 -24.57
CA LEU A 20 32.99 -16.19 -24.81
C LEU A 20 32.56 -15.04 -25.75
N MET A 21 33.14 -13.85 -25.60
CA MET A 21 32.88 -12.74 -26.52
C MET A 21 33.49 -12.96 -27.92
N ALA A 22 34.63 -13.64 -28.03
CA ALA A 22 35.21 -14.02 -29.32
C ALA A 22 34.41 -15.14 -30.02
N ILE A 23 33.80 -16.06 -29.27
CA ILE A 23 32.88 -17.09 -29.81
C ILE A 23 31.54 -16.45 -30.22
N ALA A 24 31.03 -15.48 -29.45
CA ALA A 24 29.79 -14.76 -29.78
C ALA A 24 29.99 -13.74 -30.92
N GLY A 25 31.21 -13.27 -31.15
CA GLY A 25 31.56 -12.27 -32.16
C GLY A 25 32.17 -12.84 -33.47
N GLY A 26 32.27 -14.16 -33.62
CA GLY A 26 32.86 -14.80 -34.80
C GLY A 26 31.84 -15.37 -35.78
N ASP A 27 31.55 -14.64 -36.86
CA ASP A 27 31.11 -15.11 -38.19
C ASP A 27 30.02 -16.20 -38.32
N GLY A 28 29.16 -16.35 -37.31
CA GLY A 28 27.96 -17.21 -37.36
C GLY A 28 26.65 -16.48 -37.65
N PHE A 29 26.61 -15.14 -37.51
CA PHE A 29 25.35 -14.38 -37.53
C PHE A 29 25.06 -13.62 -38.83
N THR A 30 26.01 -13.57 -39.76
CA THR A 30 25.88 -12.86 -41.05
C THR A 30 25.62 -13.76 -42.25
N LYS A 31 25.38 -15.06 -42.04
CA LYS A 31 25.04 -16.04 -43.09
C LYS A 31 23.56 -16.42 -43.19
N LEU A 32 22.67 -15.78 -42.44
CA LEU A 32 21.22 -16.02 -42.56
C LEU A 32 20.47 -15.04 -43.48
N PHE A 33 21.18 -14.07 -44.05
CA PHE A 33 20.59 -13.11 -45.00
C PHE A 33 21.58 -12.78 -46.11
N LYS A 34 21.78 -13.71 -47.04
CA LYS A 34 22.12 -13.46 -48.46
C LYS A 34 22.26 -14.79 -49.20
N ASP A 35 21.85 -14.77 -50.46
CA ASP A 35 21.56 -15.86 -51.40
C ASP A 35 20.07 -16.27 -51.30
N VAL A 36 19.18 -15.98 -52.25
CA VAL A 36 19.33 -15.87 -53.71
C VAL A 36 18.20 -15.02 -54.29
N GLU A 37 18.55 -13.99 -55.07
CA GLU A 37 17.71 -13.50 -56.16
C GLU A 37 17.89 -14.40 -57.40
N ALA A 38 16.79 -14.54 -58.16
CA ALA A 38 16.67 -15.04 -59.53
C ALA A 38 16.55 -16.57 -59.73
N ASN A 39 15.31 -17.03 -59.92
CA ASN A 39 14.95 -17.77 -61.12
C ASN A 39 13.44 -17.70 -61.41
N ASP A 40 13.12 -17.44 -62.68
CA ASP A 40 11.79 -17.35 -63.28
C ASP A 40 10.97 -18.66 -63.15
N GLY A 41 9.64 -18.53 -63.07
CA GLY A 41 8.72 -19.52 -63.62
C GLY A 41 7.51 -19.94 -62.77
N ASN A 42 6.32 -19.60 -63.26
CA ASN A 42 5.04 -20.31 -63.13
C ASN A 42 4.36 -20.49 -61.75
N GLY A 43 3.28 -19.71 -61.55
CA GLY A 43 1.91 -20.18 -61.28
C GLY A 43 1.60 -21.07 -60.07
N GLY A 44 0.69 -20.62 -59.20
CA GLY A 44 -0.14 -21.50 -58.36
C GLY A 44 -0.37 -20.99 -56.94
N ASP A 45 -1.65 -20.83 -56.59
CA ASP A 45 -2.24 -20.44 -55.31
C ASP A 45 -1.43 -20.73 -54.03
N THR A 46 -1.22 -19.70 -53.22
CA THR A 46 -0.85 -19.84 -51.80
C THR A 46 -1.65 -18.82 -50.96
N PRO A 47 -2.19 -19.21 -49.78
CA PRO A 47 -3.00 -18.30 -48.96
C PRO A 47 -2.13 -17.16 -48.39
N PRO A 48 -2.73 -16.02 -48.02
CA PRO A 48 -1.96 -14.91 -47.46
C PRO A 48 -1.28 -15.33 -46.14
N PRO A 49 -0.09 -14.77 -45.83
CA PRO A 49 0.65 -15.12 -44.63
C PRO A 49 -0.10 -14.66 -43.38
N ALA A 50 -0.06 -15.51 -42.35
CA ALA A 50 -0.62 -15.22 -41.04
C ALA A 50 -0.08 -13.88 -40.52
N GLN A 51 -0.99 -12.99 -40.15
CA GLN A 51 -0.64 -11.80 -39.38
C GLN A 51 -0.01 -12.26 -38.07
N ASN A 52 1.24 -11.87 -37.83
CA ASN A 52 1.78 -11.80 -36.48
C ASN A 52 0.91 -10.81 -35.71
N ILE A 53 0.03 -11.36 -34.87
CA ILE A 53 -0.62 -10.60 -33.81
C ILE A 53 0.51 -10.35 -32.80
N GLU A 54 0.99 -9.11 -32.75
CA GLU A 54 1.68 -8.64 -31.55
C GLU A 54 0.67 -8.76 -30.42
N ASP A 55 0.99 -9.57 -29.39
CA ASP A 55 0.14 -9.77 -28.21
C ASP A 55 -0.01 -8.43 -27.47
N GLU A 56 -1.00 -7.64 -27.88
CA GLU A 56 -1.55 -6.57 -27.05
C GLU A 56 -2.08 -7.20 -25.75
N PRO A 57 -1.83 -6.60 -24.57
CA PRO A 57 -2.38 -7.10 -23.33
C PRO A 57 -3.91 -7.16 -23.43
N ILE A 58 -4.47 -8.36 -23.27
CA ILE A 58 -5.92 -8.58 -23.34
C ILE A 58 -6.56 -7.82 -22.17
N ILE A 59 -7.26 -6.73 -22.47
CA ILE A 59 -8.11 -6.02 -21.51
C ILE A 59 -9.36 -6.90 -21.29
N VAL A 60 -9.40 -7.62 -20.17
CA VAL A 60 -10.58 -8.40 -19.76
C VAL A 60 -11.42 -7.55 -18.80
N GLU A 61 -12.66 -7.24 -19.18
CA GLU A 61 -13.63 -6.66 -18.25
C GLU A 61 -13.94 -7.69 -17.14
N PRO A 62 -13.86 -7.32 -15.85
CA PRO A 62 -14.13 -8.25 -14.76
C PRO A 62 -15.60 -8.73 -14.83
N PRO A 63 -15.88 -10.05 -14.67
CA PRO A 63 -17.24 -10.55 -14.69
C PRO A 63 -18.04 -10.00 -13.51
N VAL A 64 -19.17 -9.37 -13.80
CA VAL A 64 -20.08 -8.82 -12.78
C VAL A 64 -21.03 -9.92 -12.32
N ASN A 65 -20.71 -10.57 -11.19
CA ASN A 65 -21.66 -11.46 -10.52
C ASN A 65 -22.61 -10.65 -9.62
N SER A 66 -23.91 -10.74 -9.93
CA SER A 66 -24.95 -9.91 -9.36
C SER A 66 -25.24 -10.18 -7.88
N SER A 67 -25.48 -9.12 -7.11
CA SER A 67 -26.23 -9.21 -5.86
C SER A 67 -27.04 -7.94 -5.56
N ARG A 68 -28.03 -8.07 -4.65
CA ARG A 68 -29.14 -7.13 -4.44
C ARG A 68 -28.71 -5.83 -3.74
N PHE A 69 -28.34 -4.83 -4.53
CA PHE A 69 -28.18 -3.45 -4.08
C PHE A 69 -29.07 -2.51 -4.93
N PRO A 70 -29.63 -1.43 -4.34
CA PRO A 70 -29.28 -0.85 -3.04
C PRO A 70 -29.92 -1.52 -1.81
N LYS A 71 -29.19 -1.56 -0.67
CA LYS A 71 -29.68 -2.02 0.65
C LYS A 71 -29.66 -0.86 1.64
N GLN A 72 -30.81 -0.54 2.20
CA GLN A 72 -31.00 0.61 3.10
C GLN A 72 -30.55 0.28 4.53
N PRO A 73 -29.99 1.25 5.26
CA PRO A 73 -29.63 1.09 6.66
C PRO A 73 -30.85 1.21 7.59
N SER A 74 -30.71 0.78 8.84
CA SER A 74 -31.70 0.97 9.90
C SER A 74 -31.15 1.88 10.99
N ARG A 75 -32.01 2.65 11.67
CA ARG A 75 -31.59 3.44 12.84
C ARG A 75 -31.71 2.62 14.13
N SER A 76 -30.85 2.86 15.12
CA SER A 76 -30.97 2.29 16.46
C SER A 76 -30.91 3.37 17.55
N ASP A 77 -31.10 2.97 18.80
CA ASP A 77 -30.98 3.88 19.95
C ASP A 77 -29.54 4.34 20.20
N THR A 78 -28.56 3.57 19.70
CA THR A 78 -27.12 3.82 19.92
C THR A 78 -26.46 4.48 18.72
N PHE A 79 -26.95 4.22 17.51
CA PHE A 79 -26.31 4.65 16.26
C PHE A 79 -27.30 5.42 15.38
N LEU A 80 -26.78 6.44 14.69
CA LEU A 80 -27.52 7.20 13.70
C LEU A 80 -28.08 6.29 12.61
N TYR A 81 -27.27 5.31 12.23
CA TYR A 81 -27.64 4.23 11.33
C TYR A 81 -26.76 3.01 11.60
N GLU A 82 -27.28 1.85 11.25
CA GLU A 82 -26.63 0.55 11.28
C GLU A 82 -26.89 -0.16 9.95
N GLN A 83 -25.87 -0.86 9.46
CA GLN A 83 -25.94 -1.72 8.30
C GLN A 83 -25.05 -2.93 8.54
N SER A 84 -25.39 -4.05 7.90
CA SER A 84 -24.49 -5.19 7.84
C SER A 84 -24.45 -5.79 6.44
N ILE A 85 -23.23 -6.09 5.99
CA ILE A 85 -22.99 -7.02 4.90
C ILE A 85 -23.01 -8.41 5.52
N ALA A 86 -23.96 -9.25 5.13
CA ALA A 86 -24.18 -10.57 5.69
C ALA A 86 -24.14 -11.62 4.59
N VAL A 87 -23.32 -12.65 4.80
CA VAL A 87 -23.16 -13.79 3.89
C VAL A 87 -23.10 -15.10 4.66
N ASN A 88 -22.99 -16.23 3.96
CA ASN A 88 -22.91 -17.56 4.58
C ASN A 88 -21.47 -18.07 4.81
N ALA A 89 -20.45 -17.21 4.64
CA ALA A 89 -19.05 -17.55 4.84
C ALA A 89 -18.35 -16.49 5.69
N ALA A 90 -17.19 -16.83 6.27
CA ALA A 90 -16.39 -15.85 6.98
C ALA A 90 -15.91 -14.74 6.02
N LEU A 91 -16.10 -13.49 6.42
CA LEU A 91 -15.60 -12.31 5.74
C LEU A 91 -14.43 -11.70 6.53
N LYS A 92 -13.44 -11.21 5.79
CA LYS A 92 -12.36 -10.41 6.36
C LYS A 92 -12.37 -9.02 5.72
N LEU A 93 -12.45 -8.00 6.57
CA LEU A 93 -12.26 -6.61 6.15
C LEU A 93 -10.77 -6.38 5.90
N GLU A 94 -10.39 -6.10 4.66
CA GLU A 94 -9.01 -5.94 4.25
C GLU A 94 -8.59 -4.46 4.21
N ALA A 95 -9.47 -3.58 3.74
CA ALA A 95 -9.24 -2.15 3.68
C ALA A 95 -10.55 -1.35 3.59
N THR A 96 -10.48 -0.07 3.93
CA THR A 96 -11.56 0.90 3.75
C THR A 96 -10.99 2.19 3.18
N HIS A 97 -11.70 2.80 2.24
CA HIS A 97 -11.27 4.01 1.55
C HIS A 97 -12.43 4.99 1.44
N GLN A 98 -12.23 6.26 1.78
CA GLN A 98 -13.23 7.30 1.58
C GLN A 98 -12.98 8.05 0.28
N THR A 99 -14.04 8.24 -0.52
CA THR A 99 -14.00 8.98 -1.78
C THR A 99 -15.11 10.03 -1.79
N ASN A 100 -15.08 10.93 -2.77
CA ASN A 100 -16.21 11.84 -3.02
C ASN A 100 -17.46 11.13 -3.58
N LYS A 101 -17.40 9.83 -3.88
CA LYS A 101 -18.52 9.00 -4.34
C LYS A 101 -19.14 8.14 -3.24
N GLY A 102 -18.48 8.06 -2.09
CA GLY A 102 -18.87 7.19 -0.99
C GLY A 102 -17.66 6.51 -0.35
N ILE A 103 -17.97 5.53 0.50
CA ILE A 103 -16.99 4.68 1.18
C ILE A 103 -16.85 3.39 0.38
N LEU A 104 -15.61 3.00 0.10
CA LEU A 104 -15.26 1.73 -0.50
C LEU A 104 -14.72 0.78 0.56
N LEU A 105 -15.28 -0.41 0.65
CA LEU A 105 -14.81 -1.49 1.50
C LEU A 105 -14.19 -2.57 0.62
N VAL A 106 -12.99 -3.03 0.97
CA VAL A 106 -12.35 -4.18 0.35
C VAL A 106 -12.48 -5.36 1.31
N VAL A 107 -13.18 -6.41 0.88
CA VAL A 107 -13.44 -7.60 1.69
C VAL A 107 -12.96 -8.85 0.98
N SER A 108 -12.44 -9.81 1.73
CA SER A 108 -12.08 -11.14 1.21
C SER A 108 -12.96 -12.22 1.82
N GLY A 109 -13.30 -13.24 1.03
CA GLY A 109 -14.13 -14.36 1.46
C GLY A 109 -14.50 -15.31 0.33
N ALA A 110 -15.26 -16.35 0.65
CA ALA A 110 -15.80 -17.32 -0.30
C ALA A 110 -17.32 -17.56 -0.10
N PRO A 111 -18.16 -16.52 -0.02
CA PRO A 111 -19.60 -16.70 0.19
C PRO A 111 -20.29 -17.35 -1.02
N THR A 112 -21.10 -18.37 -0.76
CA THR A 112 -21.96 -19.00 -1.77
C THR A 112 -23.42 -18.55 -1.68
N ASP A 113 -23.77 -17.79 -0.64
CA ASP A 113 -25.10 -17.19 -0.42
C ASP A 113 -25.01 -15.90 0.42
N GLY A 114 -26.02 -15.03 0.30
CA GLY A 114 -26.18 -13.80 1.08
C GLY A 114 -26.20 -12.50 0.25
N ASP A 115 -25.68 -11.42 0.83
CA ASP A 115 -25.64 -10.08 0.21
C ASP A 115 -24.77 -10.02 -1.04
N PHE A 116 -23.82 -10.95 -1.23
CA PHE A 116 -23.11 -11.21 -2.48
C PHE A 116 -22.60 -12.65 -2.50
N THR A 117 -22.36 -13.18 -3.70
CA THR A 117 -21.87 -14.54 -3.90
C THR A 117 -20.67 -14.56 -4.80
N VAL A 118 -19.77 -15.51 -4.56
CA VAL A 118 -18.57 -15.74 -5.33
C VAL A 118 -18.39 -17.25 -5.51
N GLU A 119 -17.79 -17.65 -6.63
CA GLU A 119 -17.59 -19.07 -6.93
C GLU A 119 -16.48 -19.71 -6.08
N ARG A 120 -15.54 -18.89 -5.58
CA ARG A 120 -14.31 -19.31 -4.91
C ARG A 120 -13.80 -18.20 -4.00
N GLN A 121 -12.75 -18.47 -3.23
CA GLN A 121 -12.08 -17.44 -2.43
C GLN A 121 -11.66 -16.28 -3.35
N SER A 122 -12.18 -15.08 -3.06
CA SER A 122 -11.99 -13.91 -3.91
C SER A 122 -12.00 -12.63 -3.07
N VAL A 123 -11.58 -11.53 -3.70
CA VAL A 123 -11.66 -10.19 -3.15
C VAL A 123 -12.84 -9.47 -3.80
N THR A 124 -13.62 -8.78 -2.98
CA THR A 124 -14.81 -8.03 -3.42
C THR A 124 -14.72 -6.61 -2.90
N VAL A 125 -15.04 -5.65 -3.76
CA VAL A 125 -15.12 -4.23 -3.43
C VAL A 125 -16.58 -3.85 -3.28
N ILE A 126 -16.94 -3.18 -2.21
CA ILE A 126 -18.31 -2.76 -1.91
C ILE A 126 -18.33 -1.24 -1.76
N ASN A 127 -19.23 -0.58 -2.48
CA ASN A 127 -19.44 0.86 -2.39
C ASN A 127 -20.68 1.15 -1.54
N MET A 128 -20.54 2.10 -0.61
CA MET A 128 -21.62 2.54 0.26
C MET A 128 -21.66 4.06 0.38
N SER A 129 -22.84 4.63 0.59
CA SER A 129 -23.00 6.05 0.91
C SER A 129 -22.51 6.37 2.33
N GLU A 130 -22.23 7.63 2.61
CA GLU A 130 -21.95 8.14 3.97
C GLU A 130 -23.07 7.83 4.97
N GLY A 131 -24.31 7.70 4.49
CA GLY A 131 -25.47 7.37 5.32
C GLY A 131 -25.65 5.87 5.60
N GLY A 132 -24.73 5.00 5.16
CA GLY A 132 -24.84 3.56 5.41
C GLY A 132 -25.56 2.73 4.34
N THR A 133 -26.09 3.35 3.29
CA THR A 133 -26.69 2.62 2.16
C THR A 133 -25.61 1.88 1.37
N LEU A 134 -25.77 0.57 1.17
CA LEU A 134 -24.92 -0.21 0.28
C LEU A 134 -25.41 -0.01 -1.15
N ASN A 135 -24.55 0.50 -2.03
CA ASN A 135 -24.92 0.98 -3.37
C ASN A 135 -24.59 -0.04 -4.47
N SER A 136 -23.37 -0.58 -4.43
CA SER A 136 -22.86 -1.51 -5.44
C SER A 136 -21.80 -2.41 -4.86
N CYS A 137 -21.54 -3.51 -5.56
CA CYS A 137 -20.58 -4.54 -5.20
C CYS A 137 -19.94 -5.06 -6.48
N LEU A 138 -18.62 -5.25 -6.46
CA LEU A 138 -17.84 -5.76 -7.58
C LEU A 138 -16.83 -6.79 -7.08
N THR A 139 -16.99 -8.04 -7.48
CA THR A 139 -16.02 -9.11 -7.20
C THR A 139 -14.89 -9.06 -8.21
N LEU A 140 -13.65 -9.07 -7.71
CA LEU A 140 -12.44 -9.13 -8.51
C LEU A 140 -12.15 -10.60 -8.82
N SER A 141 -12.75 -11.10 -9.88
CA SER A 141 -12.67 -12.52 -10.26
C SER A 141 -11.40 -12.85 -11.02
N CYS A 142 -10.76 -13.95 -10.64
CA CYS A 142 -9.69 -14.62 -11.37
C CYS A 142 -10.06 -16.10 -11.56
N ASP A 143 -9.35 -16.78 -12.46
CA ASP A 143 -9.54 -18.23 -12.72
C ASP A 143 -9.13 -19.13 -11.53
N SER A 144 -8.52 -18.57 -10.50
CA SER A 144 -7.98 -19.25 -9.33
C SER A 144 -8.44 -18.56 -8.04
N PRO A 145 -8.43 -19.26 -6.89
CA PRO A 145 -8.59 -18.63 -5.59
C PRO A 145 -7.56 -17.51 -5.38
N THR A 146 -8.01 -16.31 -5.01
CA THR A 146 -7.13 -15.15 -4.81
C THR A 146 -7.10 -14.65 -3.37
N GLN A 147 -5.97 -14.05 -3.00
CA GLN A 147 -5.72 -13.42 -1.72
C GLN A 147 -5.47 -11.93 -1.93
N TYR A 148 -6.04 -11.11 -1.03
CA TYR A 148 -5.75 -9.69 -0.99
C TYR A 148 -4.27 -9.43 -0.66
N VAL A 149 -3.67 -8.46 -1.35
CA VAL A 149 -2.30 -8.00 -1.09
C VAL A 149 -2.31 -6.56 -0.59
N THR A 150 -2.85 -5.62 -1.38
CA THR A 150 -2.91 -4.20 -1.02
C THR A 150 -3.97 -3.47 -1.85
N SER A 151 -4.41 -2.30 -1.39
CA SER A 151 -5.29 -1.41 -2.15
C SER A 151 -5.03 0.05 -1.79
N GLN A 152 -5.24 0.94 -2.75
CA GLN A 152 -4.99 2.36 -2.57
C GLN A 152 -5.85 3.18 -3.55
N LEU A 153 -6.36 4.32 -3.09
CA LEU A 153 -6.97 5.31 -3.97
C LEU A 153 -5.90 5.97 -4.85
N THR A 154 -6.10 5.95 -6.16
CA THR A 154 -5.23 6.57 -7.16
C THR A 154 -6.02 7.54 -8.02
N THR A 155 -5.36 8.35 -8.84
CA THR A 155 -6.02 9.26 -9.79
C THR A 155 -6.86 8.55 -10.85
N GLU A 156 -6.67 7.24 -11.03
CA GLU A 156 -7.36 6.43 -12.03
C GLU A 156 -8.54 5.62 -11.45
N GLY A 157 -8.63 5.50 -10.12
CA GLY A 157 -9.65 4.70 -9.44
C GLY A 157 -9.13 4.10 -8.13
N LEU A 158 -9.80 3.05 -7.66
CA LEU A 158 -9.28 2.21 -6.59
C LEU A 158 -8.40 1.13 -7.23
N ALA A 159 -7.09 1.19 -6.97
CA ALA A 159 -6.18 0.12 -7.36
C ALA A 159 -6.17 -0.97 -6.28
N VAL A 160 -6.36 -2.23 -6.67
CA VAL A 160 -6.39 -3.40 -5.78
C VAL A 160 -5.47 -4.47 -6.34
N ALA A 161 -4.42 -4.82 -5.61
CA ALA A 161 -3.55 -5.93 -5.93
C ALA A 161 -4.02 -7.20 -5.19
N VAL A 162 -4.19 -8.28 -5.94
CA VAL A 162 -4.49 -9.61 -5.42
C VAL A 162 -3.49 -10.62 -5.98
N LYS A 163 -3.36 -11.78 -5.34
CA LYS A 163 -2.47 -12.84 -5.83
C LYS A 163 -3.10 -14.22 -5.73
N ASP A 164 -2.68 -15.10 -6.62
CA ASP A 164 -2.82 -16.55 -6.47
C ASP A 164 -1.43 -17.18 -6.24
N ASP A 165 -1.34 -18.51 -6.33
CA ASP A 165 -0.08 -19.25 -6.14
C ASP A 165 0.96 -19.00 -7.25
N LYS A 166 0.58 -18.39 -8.39
CA LYS A 166 1.38 -18.26 -9.62
C LYS A 166 1.56 -16.83 -10.10
N LYS A 167 0.61 -15.93 -9.84
CA LYS A 167 0.47 -14.63 -10.48
C LYS A 167 -0.04 -13.58 -9.50
N CYS A 168 0.30 -12.33 -9.76
CA CYS A 168 -0.35 -11.19 -9.14
C CYS A 168 -1.23 -10.50 -10.18
N TYR A 169 -2.41 -10.07 -9.75
CA TYR A 169 -3.35 -9.34 -10.58
C TYR A 169 -3.56 -7.96 -9.98
N LEU A 170 -3.39 -6.93 -10.79
CA LEU A 170 -3.68 -5.55 -10.44
C LEU A 170 -5.02 -5.17 -11.07
N PHE A 171 -6.01 -4.90 -10.22
CA PHE A 171 -7.30 -4.37 -10.63
C PHE A 171 -7.31 -2.86 -10.42
N ILE A 172 -7.82 -2.12 -11.39
CA ILE A 172 -8.13 -0.69 -11.24
C ILE A 172 -9.60 -0.53 -11.54
N VAL A 173 -10.38 -0.22 -10.50
CA VAL A 173 -11.83 -0.09 -10.59
C VAL A 173 -12.24 1.35 -10.37
N ASP A 174 -13.25 1.83 -11.09
CA ASP A 174 -13.79 3.16 -10.83
C ASP A 174 -14.44 3.24 -9.43
N TYR A 175 -14.57 4.44 -8.87
CA TYR A 175 -15.12 4.60 -7.52
C TYR A 175 -16.63 4.31 -7.40
N GLU A 176 -17.33 4.18 -8.53
CA GLU A 176 -18.75 3.78 -8.54
C GLU A 176 -18.93 2.26 -8.67
N LEU A 177 -17.83 1.53 -8.90
CA LEU A 177 -17.75 0.10 -9.18
C LEU A 177 -18.54 -0.30 -10.44
N LYS A 178 -18.53 0.54 -11.48
CA LYS A 178 -19.22 0.28 -12.76
C LYS A 178 -18.31 -0.40 -13.77
N SER A 179 -17.02 -0.12 -13.72
CA SER A 179 -16.01 -0.64 -14.63
C SER A 179 -14.72 -0.94 -13.88
N GLY A 180 -13.93 -1.84 -14.48
CA GLY A 180 -12.62 -2.17 -13.99
C GLY A 180 -11.71 -2.67 -15.10
N ARG A 181 -10.41 -2.53 -14.89
CA ARG A 181 -9.37 -3.10 -15.74
C ARG A 181 -8.51 -4.03 -14.90
N GLN A 182 -8.00 -5.08 -15.54
CA GLN A 182 -7.10 -6.04 -14.93
C GLN A 182 -5.77 -6.06 -15.69
N THR A 183 -4.67 -6.02 -14.95
CA THR A 183 -3.32 -6.24 -15.46
C THR A 183 -2.71 -7.43 -14.74
N GLU A 184 -2.15 -8.37 -15.50
CA GLU A 184 -1.40 -9.49 -14.93
C GLU A 184 0.07 -9.12 -14.74
N LEU A 185 0.64 -9.54 -13.61
CA LEU A 185 2.03 -9.30 -13.24
C LEU A 185 2.64 -10.61 -12.72
N ASP A 186 3.94 -10.85 -12.95
CA ASP A 186 4.55 -12.08 -12.43
C ASP A 186 4.50 -12.13 -10.89
N ALA A 187 4.45 -13.36 -10.35
CA ALA A 187 4.31 -13.66 -8.93
C ALA A 187 5.09 -12.72 -8.01
N LEU A 188 4.37 -12.13 -7.07
CA LEU A 188 4.91 -11.23 -6.05
C LEU A 188 4.75 -11.86 -4.66
N SER A 189 5.80 -11.82 -3.84
CA SER A 189 5.66 -12.25 -2.44
C SER A 189 4.79 -11.26 -1.66
N GLY A 190 4.90 -9.99 -2.00
CA GLY A 190 4.13 -8.86 -1.50
C GLY A 190 4.11 -7.71 -2.50
N ALA A 191 3.17 -6.80 -2.33
CA ALA A 191 3.08 -5.60 -3.16
C ALA A 191 2.58 -4.40 -2.34
N LYS A 192 2.99 -3.20 -2.76
CA LYS A 192 2.52 -1.93 -2.20
C LYS A 192 2.21 -0.96 -3.33
N ILE A 193 1.11 -0.23 -3.19
CA ILE A 193 0.69 0.77 -4.17
C ILE A 193 0.97 2.16 -3.60
N PHE A 194 1.68 2.98 -4.36
CA PHE A 194 2.02 4.37 -4.01
C PHE A 194 1.33 5.31 -5.00
N PRO A 195 0.33 6.09 -4.56
CA PRO A 195 -0.42 6.95 -5.45
C PRO A 195 0.45 8.12 -5.90
N LEU A 196 0.34 8.49 -7.18
CA LEU A 196 1.05 9.61 -7.77
C LEU A 196 0.07 10.66 -8.30
N SER A 197 0.59 11.85 -8.57
CA SER A 197 -0.15 12.93 -9.23
C SER A 197 -0.64 12.54 -10.63
N ALA A 198 0.06 11.62 -11.30
CA ALA A 198 -0.34 11.04 -12.59
C ALA A 198 -0.09 9.52 -12.56
N GLY A 199 -1.15 8.76 -12.31
CA GLY A 199 -1.10 7.31 -12.14
C GLY A 199 -0.65 6.88 -10.76
N PHE A 200 0.12 5.80 -10.68
CA PHE A 200 0.66 5.27 -9.42
C PHE A 200 1.88 4.38 -9.66
N MET A 201 2.64 4.10 -8.59
CA MET A 201 3.66 3.05 -8.63
C MET A 201 3.19 1.81 -7.89
N LEU A 202 3.45 0.66 -8.49
CA LEU A 202 3.33 -0.63 -7.84
C LEU A 202 4.72 -1.15 -7.53
N LEU A 203 5.00 -1.33 -6.24
CA LEU A 203 6.16 -2.06 -5.80
C LEU A 203 5.84 -3.55 -5.75
N ALA A 204 6.71 -4.32 -6.36
CA ALA A 204 6.70 -5.77 -6.45
C ALA A 204 7.88 -6.35 -5.68
N GLU A 205 7.61 -6.96 -4.51
CA GLU A 205 8.67 -7.56 -3.70
C GLU A 205 9.16 -8.88 -4.32
N ARG A 206 10.47 -8.93 -4.62
CA ARG A 206 11.21 -10.12 -5.08
C ARG A 206 12.63 -10.10 -4.48
N ALA A 207 13.51 -10.99 -4.92
CA ALA A 207 14.94 -10.96 -4.55
C ALA A 207 15.63 -9.62 -4.91
N GLN A 208 15.17 -8.95 -5.96
CA GLN A 208 15.34 -7.51 -6.22
C GLN A 208 13.96 -6.91 -6.38
N SER A 209 13.63 -5.86 -5.63
CA SER A 209 12.29 -5.27 -5.70
C SER A 209 12.11 -4.55 -7.04
N ALA A 210 11.03 -4.89 -7.75
CA ALA A 210 10.65 -4.22 -8.98
C ALA A 210 9.70 -3.07 -8.66
N VAL A 211 9.88 -1.94 -9.33
CA VAL A 211 9.00 -0.77 -9.27
C VAL A 211 8.37 -0.60 -10.64
N HIS A 212 7.07 -0.79 -10.72
CA HIS A 212 6.30 -0.57 -11.94
C HIS A 212 5.62 0.80 -11.86
N LEU A 213 5.87 1.67 -12.84
CA LEU A 213 5.09 2.88 -13.04
C LEU A 213 3.86 2.51 -13.86
N ILE A 214 2.68 2.69 -13.27
CA ILE A 214 1.39 2.41 -13.89
C ILE A 214 0.75 3.73 -14.30
N LYS A 215 0.36 3.83 -15.57
CA LYS A 215 -0.43 4.93 -16.10
C LYS A 215 -1.49 4.42 -17.06
N ASN A 216 -2.69 5.00 -16.98
CA ASN A 216 -3.84 4.63 -17.80
C ASN A 216 -4.19 3.13 -17.70
N GLY A 217 -3.90 2.52 -16.55
CA GLY A 217 -4.08 1.12 -16.29
C GLY A 217 -3.06 0.16 -16.91
N GLU A 218 -1.94 0.66 -17.41
CA GLU A 218 -0.89 -0.15 -18.02
C GLU A 218 0.48 0.10 -17.38
N VAL A 219 1.33 -0.92 -17.41
CA VAL A 219 2.74 -0.79 -17.00
C VAL A 219 3.47 0.03 -18.05
N GLU A 220 3.73 1.30 -17.75
CA GLU A 220 4.48 2.19 -18.64
C GLU A 220 5.99 1.86 -18.58
N LYS A 221 6.50 1.65 -17.36
CA LYS A 221 7.93 1.39 -17.12
C LYS A 221 8.15 0.50 -15.91
N THR A 222 9.28 -0.21 -15.92
CA THR A 222 9.76 -1.00 -14.79
C THR A 222 11.20 -0.66 -14.48
N ALA A 223 11.53 -0.50 -13.19
CA ALA A 223 12.90 -0.41 -12.70
C ALA A 223 13.13 -1.37 -11.53
N PHE A 224 14.40 -1.59 -11.21
CA PHE A 224 14.81 -2.46 -10.12
C PHE A 224 15.59 -1.66 -9.09
N ILE A 225 15.16 -1.77 -7.83
CA ILE A 225 15.80 -1.13 -6.69
C ILE A 225 16.45 -2.19 -5.79
N PRO A 226 17.43 -1.81 -4.95
CA PRO A 226 17.98 -2.68 -3.92
C PRO A 226 16.88 -3.38 -3.12
N SER A 227 17.15 -4.64 -2.77
CA SER A 227 16.21 -5.43 -1.99
C SER A 227 16.09 -4.93 -0.56
N GLY A 228 14.89 -5.07 -0.01
CA GLY A 228 14.54 -4.65 1.33
C GLY A 228 13.05 -4.34 1.43
N ASN A 229 12.61 -4.04 2.65
CA ASN A 229 11.23 -3.64 2.90
C ASN A 229 11.10 -2.14 2.59
N VAL A 230 10.51 -1.82 1.44
CA VAL A 230 10.23 -0.42 1.07
C VAL A 230 9.12 0.11 1.96
N LEU A 231 9.41 1.18 2.68
CA LEU A 231 8.49 1.80 3.62
C LEU A 231 7.59 2.82 2.96
N GLU A 232 8.17 3.72 2.16
CA GLU A 232 7.49 4.88 1.63
C GLU A 232 8.12 5.31 0.29
N ILE A 233 7.29 5.81 -0.62
CA ILE A 233 7.75 6.47 -1.84
C ILE A 233 7.13 7.86 -1.92
N ILE A 234 7.99 8.87 -1.94
CA ILE A 234 7.59 10.27 -1.97
C ILE A 234 7.87 10.83 -3.36
N GLU A 235 6.83 11.28 -4.03
CA GLU A 235 6.95 12.00 -5.30
C GLU A 235 7.43 13.43 -5.04
N MET A 236 8.66 13.70 -5.49
CA MET A 236 9.20 15.05 -5.59
C MET A 236 8.98 15.59 -7.00
N ARG A 237 9.23 16.88 -7.22
CA ARG A 237 9.07 17.52 -8.53
C ARG A 237 9.91 16.86 -9.63
N SER A 238 11.16 16.48 -9.34
CA SER A 238 12.13 15.99 -10.33
C SER A 238 12.40 14.49 -10.27
N ASN A 239 12.02 13.83 -9.18
CA ASN A 239 12.44 12.48 -8.83
C ASN A 239 11.46 11.84 -7.84
N PHE A 240 11.68 10.56 -7.53
CA PHE A 240 11.06 9.84 -6.43
C PHE A 240 12.09 9.63 -5.32
N ILE A 241 11.68 9.83 -4.07
CA ILE A 241 12.48 9.45 -2.89
C ILE A 241 11.88 8.19 -2.30
N ILE A 242 12.66 7.11 -2.24
CA ILE A 242 12.24 5.78 -1.82
C ILE A 242 13.00 5.41 -0.54
N PHE A 243 12.27 5.04 0.51
CA PHE A 243 12.84 4.58 1.77
C PHE A 243 12.79 3.07 1.87
N ILE A 244 13.94 2.43 2.10
CA ILE A 244 14.06 0.97 2.12
C ILE A 244 14.76 0.52 3.38
N ASN A 245 14.10 -0.31 4.19
CA ASN A 245 14.76 -1.01 5.29
C ASN A 245 15.56 -2.21 4.77
N GLY A 246 16.85 -2.24 5.08
CA GLY A 246 17.73 -3.39 4.90
C GLY A 246 18.17 -4.00 6.23
N ILE A 247 19.05 -5.01 6.15
CA ILE A 247 19.53 -5.76 7.32
C ILE A 247 20.37 -4.89 8.27
N ASN A 248 21.15 -3.95 7.73
CA ASN A 248 22.11 -3.13 8.48
C ASN A 248 21.62 -1.69 8.73
N GLY A 249 20.34 -1.44 8.53
CA GLY A 249 19.71 -0.13 8.63
C GLY A 249 18.90 0.20 7.38
N TYR A 250 18.42 1.44 7.28
CA TYR A 250 17.63 1.87 6.13
C TYR A 250 18.46 2.65 5.10
N SER A 251 17.95 2.73 3.89
CA SER A 251 18.53 3.47 2.77
C SER A 251 17.48 4.38 2.16
N VAL A 252 17.95 5.53 1.67
CA VAL A 252 17.15 6.52 0.96
C VAL A 252 17.65 6.59 -0.47
N ILE A 253 16.77 6.26 -1.40
CA ILE A 253 17.06 6.20 -2.83
C ILE A 253 16.37 7.37 -3.52
N SER A 254 17.12 8.10 -4.34
CA SER A 254 16.55 9.06 -5.29
C SER A 254 16.55 8.42 -6.66
N LEU A 255 15.37 8.20 -7.23
CA LEU A 255 15.14 7.60 -8.56
C LEU A 255 14.52 8.65 -9.48
N ASP A 256 15.01 8.83 -10.70
CA ASP A 256 14.43 9.83 -11.61
C ASP A 256 13.01 9.44 -12.04
N LYS A 257 12.23 10.42 -12.51
CA LYS A 257 10.82 10.21 -12.90
C LYS A 257 10.63 9.23 -14.05
N ASP A 258 11.66 9.04 -14.85
CA ASP A 258 11.67 8.08 -15.94
C ASP A 258 12.11 6.67 -15.50
N LEU A 259 12.26 6.48 -14.18
CA LEU A 259 12.76 5.30 -13.50
C LEU A 259 14.20 4.90 -13.89
N THR A 260 15.02 5.85 -14.34
CA THR A 260 16.43 5.63 -14.64
C THR A 260 17.33 6.29 -13.62
N GLY A 261 18.51 5.71 -13.39
CA GLY A 261 19.51 6.25 -12.47
C GLY A 261 19.05 6.28 -11.00
N TYR A 262 19.96 6.05 -10.06
CA TYR A 262 19.65 6.42 -8.70
C TYR A 262 20.88 6.77 -7.88
N SER A 263 20.69 7.63 -6.89
CA SER A 263 21.62 7.80 -5.78
C SER A 263 21.10 7.07 -4.55
N ASN A 264 22.01 6.50 -3.77
CA ASN A 264 21.68 5.77 -2.54
C ASN A 264 22.44 6.36 -1.36
N ILE A 265 21.71 6.71 -0.30
CA ILE A 265 22.26 7.14 0.98
C ILE A 265 21.85 6.12 2.04
N SER A 266 22.82 5.49 2.70
CA SER A 266 22.54 4.53 3.77
C SER A 266 22.64 5.17 5.14
N VAL A 267 21.69 4.83 6.01
CA VAL A 267 21.67 5.22 7.43
C VAL A 267 21.90 3.95 8.27
N PRO A 268 23.15 3.70 8.71
CA PRO A 268 23.52 2.44 9.34
C PRO A 268 22.96 2.32 10.76
N GLY A 269 22.61 1.10 11.16
CA GLY A 269 22.23 0.75 12.53
C GLY A 269 20.85 1.24 12.99
N LYS A 270 20.07 1.86 12.09
CA LYS A 270 18.73 2.38 12.39
C LYS A 270 17.71 1.74 11.44
N THR A 271 16.57 1.30 11.95
CA THR A 271 15.44 0.82 11.13
C THR A 271 14.38 1.90 11.08
N ALA A 272 13.94 2.33 9.90
CA ALA A 272 12.83 3.27 9.81
C ALA A 272 11.50 2.52 10.04
N LEU A 273 10.61 3.09 10.83
CA LEU A 273 9.28 2.55 11.12
C LEU A 273 8.21 3.24 10.27
N LYS A 274 8.30 4.57 10.17
CA LYS A 274 7.40 5.41 9.38
C LYS A 274 8.16 6.63 8.89
N VAL A 275 7.76 7.12 7.72
CA VAL A 275 8.31 8.33 7.10
C VAL A 275 7.17 9.26 6.77
N MET A 276 7.38 10.55 6.97
CA MET A 276 6.45 11.59 6.55
C MET A 276 7.21 12.76 5.94
N PRO A 277 6.85 13.21 4.72
CA PRO A 277 7.36 14.46 4.17
C PRO A 277 6.82 15.63 4.99
N ALA A 278 7.69 16.61 5.28
CA ALA A 278 7.32 17.85 5.92
C ALA A 278 7.95 19.04 5.18
N THR A 279 7.37 20.23 5.32
CA THR A 279 7.95 21.47 4.78
C THR A 279 8.23 22.44 5.91
N GLU A 280 9.44 22.98 5.94
CA GLU A 280 9.88 23.93 6.97
C GLU A 280 10.67 25.05 6.28
N GLY A 281 10.23 26.31 6.45
CA GLY A 281 10.87 27.46 5.80
C GLY A 281 10.91 27.38 4.27
N GLY A 282 9.98 26.65 3.64
CA GLY A 282 9.96 26.40 2.19
C GLY A 282 10.91 25.30 1.70
N ALA A 283 11.66 24.64 2.60
CA ALA A 283 12.52 23.51 2.26
C ALA A 283 11.83 22.17 2.62
N GLN A 284 12.05 21.16 1.77
CA GLN A 284 11.60 19.79 2.06
C GLN A 284 12.42 19.20 3.20
N LYS A 285 11.71 18.68 4.20
CA LYS A 285 12.23 17.89 5.31
C LYS A 285 11.56 16.51 5.31
N PHE A 286 12.17 15.57 6.02
CA PHE A 286 11.63 14.24 6.21
C PHE A 286 11.66 13.89 7.69
N LEU A 287 10.47 13.65 8.25
CA LEU A 287 10.33 13.13 9.59
C LEU A 287 10.35 11.61 9.49
N VAL A 288 11.37 11.00 10.08
CA VAL A 288 11.57 9.55 10.09
C VAL A 288 11.45 9.08 11.53
N VAL A 289 10.49 8.20 11.79
CA VAL A 289 10.45 7.48 13.07
C VAL A 289 11.40 6.32 12.96
N GLU A 290 12.45 6.33 13.76
CA GLU A 290 13.56 5.38 13.68
C GLU A 290 13.64 4.53 14.94
N HIS A 291 13.96 3.26 14.75
CA HIS A 291 14.26 2.32 15.81
C HIS A 291 15.76 2.05 15.88
N THR A 292 16.32 2.08 17.08
CA THR A 292 17.71 1.73 17.40
C THR A 292 17.71 0.79 18.61
N GLY A 293 17.90 -0.51 18.40
CA GLY A 293 17.89 -1.49 19.49
C GLY A 293 16.50 -1.77 20.04
N SER A 294 16.10 -1.08 21.11
CA SER A 294 14.72 -1.12 21.68
C SER A 294 14.10 0.28 21.77
N GLU A 295 14.83 1.28 21.30
CA GLU A 295 14.53 2.68 21.47
C GLU A 295 14.01 3.26 20.15
N VAL A 296 13.00 4.10 20.27
CA VAL A 296 12.33 4.78 19.17
C VAL A 296 12.63 6.27 19.28
N TYR A 297 12.98 6.86 18.15
CA TYR A 297 13.31 8.26 17.99
C TYR A 297 12.51 8.85 16.84
N VAL A 298 12.26 10.16 16.88
CA VAL A 298 11.84 10.93 15.70
C VAL A 298 13.05 11.71 15.23
N ALA A 299 13.42 11.53 13.96
CA ALA A 299 14.53 12.21 13.32
C ALA A 299 13.97 13.13 12.22
N LYS A 300 14.37 14.40 12.22
CA LYS A 300 14.06 15.38 11.16
C LYS A 300 15.28 15.52 10.27
N HIS A 301 15.20 14.93 9.09
CA HIS A 301 16.25 14.96 8.08
C HIS A 301 16.01 16.08 7.06
N SER A 302 17.11 16.68 6.58
CA SER A 302 17.11 17.46 5.34
C SER A 302 17.04 16.55 4.11
N ALA A 303 16.77 17.11 2.93
CA ALA A 303 16.76 16.34 1.68
C ALA A 303 18.11 15.68 1.34
N THR A 304 19.22 16.10 1.95
CA THR A 304 20.54 15.49 1.75
C THR A 304 20.83 14.34 2.71
N PHE A 305 19.98 14.08 3.72
CA PHE A 305 20.15 13.00 4.70
C PHE A 305 21.55 12.96 5.35
N ARG A 306 22.14 14.14 5.58
CA ARG A 306 23.42 14.25 6.29
C ARG A 306 23.14 14.23 7.79
N GLU A 307 23.85 13.37 8.53
CA GLU A 307 23.68 13.25 9.98
C GLU A 307 23.97 14.57 10.71
N SER A 308 24.87 15.42 10.19
CA SER A 308 25.14 16.76 10.75
C SER A 308 23.95 17.70 10.74
N ASP A 309 22.98 17.45 9.86
CA ASP A 309 21.82 18.30 9.62
C ASP A 309 20.54 17.64 10.17
N CYS A 310 20.70 16.55 10.94
CA CYS A 310 19.62 15.76 11.49
C CYS A 310 19.35 16.18 12.94
N GLU A 311 18.12 16.65 13.19
CA GLU A 311 17.61 16.84 14.54
C GLU A 311 16.92 15.56 15.01
N ARG A 312 17.10 15.16 16.27
CA ARG A 312 16.58 13.89 16.76
C ARG A 312 16.10 13.98 18.20
N VAL A 313 14.91 13.46 18.47
CA VAL A 313 14.33 13.40 19.82
C VAL A 313 13.96 11.97 20.21
N TYR A 314 14.15 11.63 21.47
CA TYR A 314 13.75 10.34 22.03
C TYR A 314 12.23 10.29 22.20
N ALA A 315 11.58 9.34 21.51
CA ALA A 315 10.15 9.12 21.62
C ALA A 315 9.83 8.00 22.62
N GLY A 316 10.63 6.95 22.63
CA GLY A 316 10.90 6.11 23.79
C GLY A 316 11.06 4.64 23.50
N LYS A 317 10.24 3.72 24.04
CA LYS A 317 10.30 2.29 23.70
C LYS A 317 9.02 1.84 22.99
N GLY A 318 9.14 0.99 21.98
CA GLY A 318 8.00 0.50 21.18
C GLY A 318 8.45 -0.33 19.99
N GLY A 319 7.51 -1.09 19.40
CA GLY A 319 7.77 -1.95 18.25
C GLY A 319 7.26 -1.40 16.92
N GLY A 320 6.29 -0.47 16.97
CA GLY A 320 5.73 0.19 15.80
C GLY A 320 5.41 1.65 16.07
N ALA A 321 5.26 2.43 15.01
CA ALA A 321 4.89 3.83 15.14
C ALA A 321 4.17 4.35 13.90
N ASP A 322 3.26 5.30 14.12
CA ASP A 322 2.74 6.17 13.07
C ASP A 322 3.08 7.62 13.40
N ILE A 323 3.26 8.44 12.38
CA ILE A 323 3.53 9.86 12.51
C ILE A 323 2.65 10.63 11.54
N TYR A 324 2.12 11.75 12.02
CA TYR A 324 1.24 12.64 11.28
C TYR A 324 1.61 14.10 11.57
N GLN A 325 1.32 15.00 10.63
CA GLN A 325 1.52 16.44 10.79
C GLN A 325 0.19 17.16 10.59
N ASN A 326 -0.14 18.03 11.53
CA ASN A 326 -1.27 18.95 11.42
C ASN A 326 -0.80 20.36 11.76
N GLY A 327 -0.61 21.19 10.73
CA GLY A 327 -0.01 22.52 10.88
C GLY A 327 1.42 22.44 11.42
N SER A 328 1.66 23.06 12.57
CA SER A 328 2.96 23.07 13.26
C SER A 328 3.14 21.94 14.27
N THR A 329 2.14 21.08 14.45
CA THR A 329 2.16 19.99 15.43
C THR A 329 2.40 18.66 14.72
N ILE A 330 3.34 17.89 15.25
CA ILE A 330 3.64 16.52 14.89
C ILE A 330 2.95 15.61 15.91
N PHE A 331 2.10 14.73 15.43
CA PHE A 331 1.48 13.69 16.23
C PHE A 331 2.22 12.38 16.01
N LEU A 332 2.78 11.85 17.09
CA LEU A 332 3.45 10.56 17.07
C LEU A 332 2.65 9.55 17.88
N LEU A 333 2.30 8.46 17.22
CA LEU A 333 1.69 7.29 17.82
C LEU A 333 2.73 6.20 17.99
N LEU A 334 3.03 5.80 19.21
CA LEU A 334 3.85 4.63 19.48
C LEU A 334 2.94 3.43 19.77
N LYS A 335 3.22 2.30 19.12
CA LYS A 335 2.52 1.02 19.28
C LYS A 335 3.44 -0.03 19.94
N GLY A 336 2.86 -1.01 20.62
CA GLY A 336 3.58 -2.13 21.25
C GLY A 336 3.33 -2.24 22.75
N GLU A 337 4.33 -2.63 23.54
CA GLU A 337 4.18 -2.89 24.99
C GLU A 337 3.74 -1.67 25.81
N LYS A 338 4.10 -0.47 25.36
CA LYS A 338 3.73 0.81 26.00
C LYS A 338 3.18 1.78 24.95
N PRO A 339 1.96 1.54 24.43
CA PRO A 339 1.34 2.43 23.47
C PRO A 339 1.16 3.82 24.08
N ARG A 340 1.40 4.87 23.29
CA ARG A 340 1.19 6.26 23.73
C ARG A 340 1.18 7.23 22.57
N VAL A 341 0.61 8.39 22.83
CA VAL A 341 0.62 9.54 21.92
C VAL A 341 1.60 10.59 22.45
N ILE A 342 2.39 11.15 21.55
CA ILE A 342 3.33 12.24 21.82
C ILE A 342 3.05 13.36 20.83
N LEU A 343 2.84 14.58 21.34
CA LEU A 343 2.69 15.78 20.52
C LEU A 343 4.00 16.56 20.55
N LEU A 344 4.61 16.75 19.39
CA LEU A 344 5.81 17.55 19.21
C LEU A 344 5.50 18.77 18.34
N ASP A 345 6.32 19.81 18.40
CA ASP A 345 6.32 20.86 17.38
C ASP A 345 7.29 20.53 16.24
N MET A 346 7.41 21.41 15.25
CA MET A 346 8.33 21.21 14.12
C MET A 346 9.82 21.26 14.50
N ASN A 347 10.18 21.80 15.66
CA ASN A 347 11.54 21.75 16.23
C ASN A 347 11.78 20.47 17.03
N LEU A 348 10.79 19.55 17.06
CA LEU A 348 10.78 18.33 17.85
C LEU A 348 10.72 18.57 19.37
N ASP A 349 10.27 19.75 19.81
CA ASP A 349 10.02 20.06 21.21
C ASP A 349 8.66 19.50 21.65
N LEU A 350 8.58 19.02 22.90
CA LEU A 350 7.36 18.44 23.44
C LEU A 350 6.28 19.52 23.67
N VAL A 351 5.16 19.41 22.96
CA VAL A 351 3.98 20.28 23.12
C VAL A 351 3.11 19.78 24.26
N ALA A 352 2.82 18.47 24.28
CA ALA A 352 2.09 17.84 25.37
C ALA A 352 2.39 16.33 25.46
N SER A 353 2.39 15.80 26.68
CA SER A 353 2.34 14.36 26.95
C SER A 353 1.36 14.10 28.08
N ASN A 354 0.29 13.35 27.84
CA ASN A 354 -0.76 13.11 28.82
C ASN A 354 -0.76 11.64 29.26
N SER A 355 0.08 11.29 30.23
CA SER A 355 0.42 9.89 30.54
C SER A 355 -0.74 9.01 31.00
N SER A 356 -1.80 9.58 31.57
CA SER A 356 -2.92 8.82 32.17
C SER A 356 -3.88 8.20 31.15
N LEU A 357 -3.96 8.74 29.92
CA LEU A 357 -4.87 8.22 28.89
C LEU A 357 -4.44 6.85 28.35
N TYR A 358 -3.17 6.51 28.54
CA TYR A 358 -2.48 5.46 27.80
C TYR A 358 -2.42 4.11 28.54
N ASP A 359 -2.72 4.08 29.84
CA ASP A 359 -2.56 2.89 30.66
C ASP A 359 -3.58 1.78 30.32
N ASP A 360 -4.75 2.14 29.78
CA ASP A 360 -5.81 1.18 29.37
C ASP A 360 -5.84 0.88 27.86
N ILE A 361 -4.84 1.32 27.08
CA ILE A 361 -4.77 1.03 25.65
C ILE A 361 -4.21 -0.37 25.42
N LYS A 362 -5.03 -1.30 24.90
CA LYS A 362 -4.60 -2.63 24.43
C LYS A 362 -4.03 -2.56 23.02
N ASP A 363 -4.75 -1.87 22.13
CA ASP A 363 -4.37 -1.71 20.73
C ASP A 363 -4.99 -0.43 20.15
N ILE A 364 -4.45 0.04 19.04
CA ILE A 364 -4.95 1.20 18.30
C ILE A 364 -5.25 0.75 16.88
N TYR A 365 -6.53 0.63 16.58
CA TYR A 365 -7.01 0.09 15.31
C TYR A 365 -6.83 1.08 14.16
N PHE A 366 -7.13 2.37 14.41
CA PHE A 366 -7.05 3.40 13.37
C PHE A 366 -6.84 4.80 13.95
N CYS A 367 -6.29 5.71 13.15
CA CYS A 367 -6.04 7.11 13.51
C CYS A 367 -6.15 7.98 12.27
N GLU A 368 -6.83 9.13 12.36
CA GLU A 368 -7.01 10.07 11.26
C GLU A 368 -7.08 11.51 11.78
N GLY A 369 -6.67 12.49 10.95
CA GLY A 369 -6.74 13.90 11.31
C GLY A 369 -8.19 14.40 11.40
N TYR A 370 -8.54 15.10 12.49
CA TYR A 370 -9.90 15.60 12.71
C TYR A 370 -9.89 16.89 13.54
N GLY A 371 -10.69 17.89 13.16
CA GLY A 371 -11.00 19.04 14.03
C GLY A 371 -9.80 19.85 14.56
N GLY A 372 -8.66 19.89 13.85
CA GLY A 372 -7.43 20.52 14.39
C GLY A 372 -6.70 19.66 15.42
N GLY A 373 -6.86 18.35 15.31
CA GLY A 373 -6.27 17.31 16.12
C GLY A 373 -6.31 15.97 15.39
N TYR A 374 -6.51 14.88 16.14
CA TYR A 374 -6.58 13.52 15.63
C TYR A 374 -7.66 12.73 16.34
N LEU A 375 -8.42 11.98 15.57
CA LEU A 375 -9.37 11.01 16.07
C LEU A 375 -8.74 9.63 16.03
N MET A 376 -8.88 8.86 17.10
CA MET A 376 -8.33 7.51 17.21
C MET A 376 -9.40 6.51 17.62
N LEU A 377 -9.33 5.31 17.06
CA LEU A 377 -10.13 4.17 17.48
C LEU A 377 -9.25 3.20 18.26
N ILE A 378 -9.50 3.13 19.56
CA ILE A 378 -8.71 2.40 20.55
C ILE A 378 -9.46 1.14 20.96
N LYS A 379 -8.73 0.04 21.14
CA LYS A 379 -9.20 -1.13 21.88
C LYS A 379 -8.74 -1.03 23.33
N GLU A 380 -9.68 -1.05 24.26
CA GLU A 380 -9.37 -1.00 25.70
C GLU A 380 -8.88 -2.37 26.22
N LYS A 381 -8.00 -2.39 27.24
CA LYS A 381 -7.62 -3.63 27.93
C LYS A 381 -8.81 -4.14 28.76
N SER A 382 -9.57 -3.22 29.35
CA SER A 382 -10.72 -3.50 30.21
C SER A 382 -12.00 -3.80 29.41
N GLY A 383 -12.09 -5.00 28.83
CA GLY A 383 -13.38 -5.58 28.38
C GLY A 383 -13.67 -5.59 26.88
N ASP A 384 -12.63 -5.59 26.03
CA ASP A 384 -12.75 -5.71 24.57
C ASP A 384 -13.74 -4.70 23.95
N LYS A 385 -13.80 -3.49 24.51
CA LYS A 385 -14.57 -2.36 24.00
C LYS A 385 -13.74 -1.52 23.04
N LEU A 386 -14.43 -0.80 22.16
CA LEU A 386 -13.84 0.23 21.33
C LEU A 386 -14.08 1.61 21.95
N ARG A 387 -13.08 2.47 21.92
CA ARG A 387 -13.20 3.86 22.34
C ARG A 387 -12.70 4.77 21.24
N LEU A 388 -13.49 5.79 20.95
CA LEU A 388 -13.09 6.86 20.05
C LEU A 388 -12.53 8.01 20.89
N THR A 389 -11.33 8.46 20.55
CA THR A 389 -10.61 9.50 21.30
C THR A 389 -10.20 10.61 20.34
N ASP A 390 -10.70 11.83 20.55
CA ASP A 390 -10.25 13.06 19.89
C ASP A 390 -9.14 13.70 20.73
N ILE A 391 -7.95 13.88 20.15
CA ILE A 391 -6.82 14.59 20.74
C ILE A 391 -6.54 15.83 19.92
N ARG A 392 -6.76 17.00 20.52
CA ARG A 392 -6.53 18.32 19.90
C ARG A 392 -5.06 18.71 19.96
N ASN A 393 -4.65 19.63 19.08
CA ASN A 393 -3.28 20.13 19.00
C ASN A 393 -2.77 20.82 20.28
N ASP A 394 -3.67 21.31 21.14
CA ASP A 394 -3.36 21.87 22.46
C ASP A 394 -3.25 20.80 23.57
N GLY A 395 -3.43 19.53 23.23
CA GLY A 395 -3.42 18.41 24.15
C GLY A 395 -4.75 18.17 24.87
N ALA A 396 -5.82 18.90 24.55
CA ALA A 396 -7.16 18.60 25.05
C ALA A 396 -7.66 17.26 24.48
N ILE A 397 -8.38 16.50 25.30
CA ILE A 397 -8.83 15.14 24.96
C ILE A 397 -10.32 15.03 25.21
N ALA A 398 -11.05 14.54 24.21
CA ALA A 398 -12.45 14.16 24.31
C ALA A 398 -12.60 12.67 23.96
N GLU A 399 -13.51 11.99 24.65
CA GLU A 399 -13.68 10.54 24.52
C GLU A 399 -15.16 10.18 24.36
N SER A 400 -15.42 9.25 23.43
CA SER A 400 -16.72 8.62 23.22
C SER A 400 -16.53 7.11 23.22
N THR A 401 -17.11 6.42 24.20
CA THR A 401 -17.02 4.95 24.29
C THR A 401 -18.06 4.29 23.38
N ILE A 402 -17.61 3.31 22.62
CA ILE A 402 -18.45 2.51 21.73
C ILE A 402 -18.44 1.06 22.24
N ASN A 403 -19.57 0.59 22.77
CA ASN A 403 -19.69 -0.75 23.35
C ASN A 403 -19.81 -1.83 22.26
N ILE A 404 -18.78 -1.98 21.42
CA ILE A 404 -18.68 -2.98 20.37
C ILE A 404 -17.49 -3.90 20.65
N SER A 405 -17.72 -5.21 20.50
CA SER A 405 -16.66 -6.22 20.53
C SER A 405 -16.24 -6.57 19.09
N ALA A 406 -15.05 -6.12 18.71
CA ALA A 406 -14.48 -6.28 17.37
C ALA A 406 -13.13 -7.01 17.38
N ASN A 407 -12.91 -7.82 16.35
CA ASN A 407 -11.59 -8.40 16.06
C ASN A 407 -10.74 -7.47 15.19
N SER A 408 -11.40 -6.83 14.22
CA SER A 408 -10.85 -5.76 13.40
C SER A 408 -11.89 -4.66 13.30
N ALA A 409 -11.43 -3.42 13.31
CA ALA A 409 -12.29 -2.25 13.15
C ALA A 409 -11.52 -1.16 12.40
N ASN A 410 -12.26 -0.35 11.65
CA ASN A 410 -11.81 0.88 11.06
C ASN A 410 -12.88 1.97 11.28
N PHE A 411 -12.54 3.22 11.07
CA PHE A 411 -13.51 4.29 10.95
C PHE A 411 -13.24 5.19 9.76
N ILE A 412 -14.28 5.88 9.31
CA ILE A 412 -14.21 6.95 8.32
C ILE A 412 -14.93 8.17 8.88
N ILE A 413 -14.33 9.35 8.72
CA ILE A 413 -14.96 10.64 9.03
C ILE A 413 -15.70 11.12 7.79
N ASN A 414 -17.02 11.01 7.78
CA ASN A 414 -17.86 11.42 6.66
C ASN A 414 -17.78 12.92 6.40
N LEU A 415 -18.07 13.35 5.15
CA LEU A 415 -18.06 14.78 4.80
C LEU A 415 -19.12 15.58 5.59
N ASN A 416 -20.18 14.92 6.04
CA ASN A 416 -21.19 15.50 6.91
C ASN A 416 -20.78 15.60 8.40
N GLY A 417 -19.55 15.19 8.77
CA GLY A 417 -19.01 15.26 10.13
C GLY A 417 -19.32 14.05 11.02
N THR A 418 -20.16 13.12 10.57
CA THR A 418 -20.43 11.86 11.29
C THR A 418 -19.27 10.88 11.11
N VAL A 419 -19.19 9.86 11.97
CA VAL A 419 -18.19 8.80 11.85
C VAL A 419 -18.85 7.47 11.53
N SER A 420 -18.37 6.79 10.50
CA SER A 420 -18.73 5.40 10.19
C SER A 420 -17.73 4.46 10.81
N VAL A 421 -18.13 3.68 11.81
CA VAL A 421 -17.32 2.60 12.37
C VAL A 421 -17.65 1.30 11.63
N ILE A 422 -16.64 0.66 11.04
CA ILE A 422 -16.77 -0.55 10.23
C ILE A 422 -15.96 -1.66 10.89
N TYR A 423 -16.58 -2.80 11.19
CA TYR A 423 -15.91 -3.84 11.98
C TYR A 423 -16.38 -5.26 11.67
N SER A 424 -15.48 -6.22 11.91
CA SER A 424 -15.80 -7.65 11.91
C SER A 424 -15.93 -8.16 13.34
N SER A 425 -17.07 -8.78 13.68
CA SER A 425 -17.26 -9.37 15.01
C SER A 425 -16.60 -10.75 15.12
N ALA A 426 -15.97 -11.04 16.26
CA ALA A 426 -15.50 -12.39 16.57
C ALA A 426 -16.62 -13.42 16.66
N LYS A 427 -17.80 -12.96 17.10
CA LYS A 427 -18.96 -13.80 17.36
C LYS A 427 -19.76 -14.11 16.10
N ASP A 428 -19.66 -13.25 15.10
CA ASP A 428 -20.30 -13.40 13.81
C ASP A 428 -19.33 -13.03 12.68
N PRO A 429 -18.38 -13.93 12.34
CA PRO A 429 -17.41 -13.68 11.28
C PRO A 429 -18.07 -13.65 9.89
N SER A 430 -19.36 -14.00 9.78
CA SER A 430 -20.10 -13.97 8.52
C SER A 430 -20.67 -12.58 8.18
N ARG A 431 -20.40 -11.60 9.04
CA ARG A 431 -20.86 -10.23 8.89
C ARG A 431 -19.74 -9.20 9.00
N ILE A 432 -19.84 -8.19 8.14
CA ILE A 432 -19.18 -6.90 8.35
C ILE A 432 -20.27 -5.92 8.80
N HIS A 433 -20.09 -5.37 9.99
CA HIS A 433 -20.99 -4.40 10.59
C HIS A 433 -20.51 -2.98 10.30
N ILE A 434 -21.47 -2.09 10.10
CA ILE A 434 -21.25 -0.68 9.77
C ILE A 434 -22.20 0.12 10.65
N ALA A 435 -21.68 1.07 11.41
CA ALA A 435 -22.48 1.88 12.32
C ALA A 435 -22.06 3.35 12.25
N GLY A 436 -23.04 4.24 12.10
CA GLY A 436 -22.83 5.69 12.10
C GLY A 436 -23.00 6.29 13.49
N ILE A 437 -22.06 7.14 13.92
CA ILE A 437 -22.11 7.89 15.18
C ILE A 437 -21.97 9.39 14.92
N ASP A 438 -22.62 10.20 15.77
CA ASP A 438 -22.30 11.62 15.90
C ASP A 438 -21.09 11.79 16.82
N LEU A 439 -20.19 12.71 16.46
CA LEU A 439 -19.01 13.08 17.24
C LEU A 439 -19.29 14.12 18.30
#